data_AF-A0A528AX51-F1
#
_entry.id   AF-A0A528AX51-F1
#
_cell.length_a   1.000
_cell.length_b   1.000
_cell.length_c   1.000
_cell.angle_alpha   90.00
_cell.angle_beta   90.00
_cell.angle_gamma   90.00
#
_symmetry.space_group_name_H-M   'P 1'
#
loop_
_entity.id
_entity.type
_entity.pdbx_description
1 polymer ?
#
loop_
_entity_poly.entity_id
_entity_poly.type
_entity_poly.pdbx_seq_one_letter_code
_entity_poly.pdbx_strand_id
1 'polypeptide(L)'
;SGSGKSTLLHLVAGLDSPDAGEIHLGGTNIVGLNDTALAALRRGTVGLVFQQFNLIPSLDVAANLAFQARLAGRPDPAWLKVLAKRLGLAQVLTRYPEQLSAGQQQRVAIGRT
;
A
#
# COMPACT_ATOMS: atom_id res chain seq x y z
N SER A 1 -15.97 14.78 12.13
CA SER A 1 -14.66 14.31 12.59
C SER A 1 -14.74 13.98 14.08
N GLY A 2 -14.08 12.92 14.55
CA GLY A 2 -14.09 12.52 15.97
C GLY A 2 -14.69 11.13 16.28
N SER A 3 -15.31 10.45 15.33
CA SER A 3 -15.95 9.14 15.56
C SER A 3 -14.97 7.94 15.56
N GLY A 4 -13.66 8.17 15.61
CA GLY A 4 -12.65 7.09 15.65
C GLY A 4 -12.37 6.32 14.34
N LYS A 5 -12.92 6.72 13.18
CA LYS A 5 -12.73 5.98 11.91
C LYS A 5 -11.26 5.81 11.50
N SER A 6 -10.48 6.89 11.54
CA SER A 6 -9.06 6.83 11.16
C SER A 6 -8.26 5.98 12.14
N THR A 7 -8.56 6.11 13.44
CA THR A 7 -8.00 5.25 14.49
C THR A 7 -8.30 3.78 14.21
N LEU A 8 -9.56 3.43 13.91
CA LEU A 8 -9.94 2.07 13.58
C LEU A 8 -9.17 1.53 12.37
N LEU A 9 -9.04 2.31 11.30
CA LEU A 9 -8.28 1.90 10.11
C LEU A 9 -6.78 1.72 10.42
N HIS A 10 -6.19 2.57 11.26
CA HIS A 10 -4.79 2.42 11.69
C HIS A 10 -4.57 1.17 12.54
N LEU A 11 -5.49 0.90 13.48
CA LEU A 11 -5.46 -0.29 14.33
C LEU A 11 -5.56 -1.57 13.49
N VAL A 12 -6.54 -1.65 12.57
CA VAL A 12 -6.70 -2.82 11.67
C VAL A 12 -5.50 -2.97 10.74
N ALA A 13 -4.82 -1.89 10.37
CA ALA A 13 -3.61 -1.93 9.57
C ALA A 13 -2.33 -2.29 10.35
N GLY A 14 -2.41 -2.45 11.68
CA GLY A 14 -1.26 -2.65 12.55
C GLY A 14 -0.29 -1.47 12.57
N LEU A 15 -0.79 -0.26 12.29
CA LEU A 15 -0.04 1.00 12.36
C LEU A 15 -0.12 1.66 13.74
N ASP A 16 -1.02 1.18 14.58
CA ASP A 16 -1.25 1.61 15.95
C ASP A 16 -1.68 0.40 16.79
N SER A 17 -1.65 0.50 18.11
CA SER A 17 -2.05 -0.58 19.03
C SER A 17 -3.27 -0.19 19.86
N PRO A 18 -4.25 -1.09 20.06
CA PRO A 18 -5.39 -0.78 20.91
C PRO A 18 -4.97 -0.80 22.39
N ASP A 19 -5.64 -0.02 23.22
CA ASP A 19 -5.44 -0.06 24.68
C ASP A 19 -5.86 -1.42 25.28
N ALA A 20 -6.88 -2.06 24.70
CA ALA A 20 -7.37 -3.37 25.08
C ALA A 20 -8.10 -4.08 23.93
N GLY A 21 -8.21 -5.40 24.02
CA GLY A 21 -8.93 -6.25 23.06
C GLY A 21 -8.02 -6.95 22.07
N GLU A 22 -8.62 -7.52 21.03
CA GLU A 22 -7.93 -8.34 20.04
C GLU A 22 -8.32 -7.92 18.63
N ILE A 23 -7.37 -8.04 17.70
CA ILE A 23 -7.59 -7.79 16.27
C ILE A 23 -7.08 -9.01 15.52
N HIS A 24 -7.99 -9.72 14.85
CA HIS A 24 -7.65 -10.94 14.13
C HIS A 24 -7.63 -10.67 12.62
N LEU A 25 -6.47 -10.89 11.98
CA LEU A 25 -6.30 -10.80 10.53
C LEU A 25 -5.86 -12.15 9.98
N GLY A 26 -6.65 -12.72 9.06
CA GLY A 26 -6.35 -14.03 8.48
C GLY A 26 -6.19 -15.13 9.55
N GLY A 27 -6.91 -15.03 10.68
CA GLY A 27 -6.83 -15.96 11.81
C GLY A 27 -5.66 -15.71 12.77
N THR A 28 -4.85 -14.67 12.56
CA THR A 28 -3.75 -14.30 13.47
C THR A 28 -4.16 -13.10 14.30
N ASN A 29 -4.05 -13.21 15.64
CA ASN A 29 -4.16 -12.03 16.51
C ASN A 29 -2.90 -11.15 16.32
N ILE A 30 -3.09 -9.91 15.90
CA ILE A 30 -2.00 -8.98 15.60
C ILE A 30 -1.60 -8.12 16.80
N VAL A 31 -2.41 -8.10 17.86
CA VAL A 31 -2.14 -7.32 19.07
C VAL A 31 -0.93 -7.90 19.79
N GLY A 32 0.05 -7.06 20.13
CA GLY A 32 1.29 -7.48 20.81
C GLY A 32 2.37 -8.06 19.88
N LEU A 33 2.13 -8.12 18.57
CA LEU A 33 3.19 -8.44 17.61
C LEU A 33 4.26 -7.34 17.63
N ASN A 34 5.52 -7.75 17.50
CA ASN A 34 6.62 -6.79 17.37
C ASN A 34 6.62 -6.12 15.99
N ASP A 35 7.38 -5.04 15.85
CA ASP A 35 7.46 -4.25 14.61
C ASP A 35 7.85 -5.09 13.38
N THR A 36 8.69 -6.11 13.57
CA THR A 36 9.13 -7.00 12.48
C THR A 36 7.98 -7.85 11.95
N ALA A 37 7.16 -8.41 12.85
CA ALA A 37 6.00 -9.21 12.50
C ALA A 37 4.89 -8.35 11.88
N LEU A 38 4.62 -7.17 12.45
CA LEU A 38 3.67 -6.20 11.88
C LEU A 38 4.12 -5.73 10.48
N ALA A 39 5.41 -5.49 10.28
CA ALA A 39 5.95 -5.13 8.98
C ALA A 39 5.83 -6.28 7.96
N ALA A 40 5.95 -7.54 8.38
CA ALA A 40 5.73 -8.69 7.51
C ALA A 40 4.27 -8.78 7.05
N LEU A 41 3.32 -8.52 7.95
CA LEU A 41 1.89 -8.49 7.64
C LEU A 41 1.55 -7.38 6.63
N ARG A 42 2.11 -6.18 6.80
CA ARG A 42 1.96 -5.08 5.83
C ARG A 42 2.62 -5.33 4.48
N ARG A 43 3.60 -6.24 4.39
CA ARG A 43 4.25 -6.59 3.12
C ARG A 43 3.50 -7.64 2.29
N GLY A 44 2.59 -8.39 2.91
CA GLY A 44 1.99 -9.57 2.25
C GLY A 44 0.48 -9.72 2.38
N THR A 45 -0.14 -9.13 3.40
CA THR A 45 -1.55 -9.40 3.74
C THR A 45 -2.40 -8.13 3.71
N VAL A 46 -1.84 -6.98 4.04
CA VAL A 46 -2.57 -5.71 4.15
C VAL A 46 -1.99 -4.65 3.24
N GLY A 47 -2.82 -4.16 2.32
CA GLY A 47 -2.57 -2.98 1.50
C GLY A 47 -3.26 -1.74 2.06
N LEU A 48 -2.58 -0.59 2.07
CA LEU A 48 -3.16 0.69 2.49
C LEU A 48 -3.13 1.73 1.37
N VAL A 49 -4.30 2.33 1.11
CA VAL A 49 -4.44 3.48 0.20
C VAL A 49 -4.87 4.70 1.00
N PHE A 50 -4.06 5.75 0.96
CA PHE A 50 -4.30 7.00 1.69
C PHE A 50 -5.00 8.03 0.80
N GLN A 51 -5.68 9.01 1.41
CA GLN A 51 -6.32 10.11 0.67
C GLN A 51 -5.31 10.97 -0.11
N GLN A 52 -4.12 11.21 0.45
CA GLN A 52 -3.03 11.92 -0.25
C GLN A 52 -2.22 11.00 -1.19
N PHE A 53 -2.67 9.76 -1.43
CA PHE A 53 -2.04 8.73 -2.27
C PHE A 53 -0.64 8.26 -1.82
N ASN A 54 0.11 9.10 -1.09
CA ASN A 54 1.45 8.86 -0.56
C ASN A 54 2.44 8.33 -1.61
N LEU A 55 2.33 8.75 -2.87
CA LEU A 55 3.29 8.37 -3.93
C LEU A 55 4.68 8.91 -3.61
N ILE A 56 5.72 8.16 -3.97
CA ILE A 56 7.11 8.59 -3.77
C ILE A 56 7.48 9.50 -4.95
N PRO A 57 7.70 10.81 -4.75
CA PRO A 57 7.86 11.76 -5.85
C PRO A 57 9.09 11.51 -6.72
N SER A 58 10.16 10.97 -6.11
CA SER A 58 11.41 10.65 -6.80
C SER A 58 11.37 9.36 -7.62
N LEU A 59 10.25 8.64 -7.63
CA LEU A 59 10.06 7.40 -8.37
C LEU A 59 9.04 7.61 -9.49
N ASP A 60 9.30 7.03 -10.67
CA ASP A 60 8.30 6.97 -11.73
C ASP A 60 7.12 6.04 -11.37
N VAL A 61 6.11 5.99 -12.23
CA VAL A 61 4.93 5.12 -12.03
C VAL A 61 5.33 3.65 -11.93
N ALA A 62 6.23 3.17 -12.79
CA ALA A 62 6.68 1.77 -12.78
C ALA A 62 7.36 1.41 -11.44
N ALA A 63 8.24 2.28 -10.95
CA ALA A 63 8.95 2.10 -9.70
C ALA A 63 8.02 2.24 -8.48
N ASN A 64 7.05 3.16 -8.50
CA ASN A 64 6.01 3.24 -7.46
C ASN A 64 5.18 1.94 -7.42
N LEU A 65 4.72 1.43 -8.57
CA LEU A 65 3.94 0.19 -8.64
C LEU A 65 4.74 -1.03 -8.18
N ALA A 66 6.03 -1.11 -8.52
CA ALA A 66 6.89 -2.22 -8.13
C ALA A 66 7.46 -2.11 -6.71
N PHE A 67 7.21 -1.00 -5.99
CA PHE A 67 7.92 -0.66 -4.76
C PHE A 67 7.80 -1.74 -3.67
N GLN A 68 6.58 -2.18 -3.36
CA GLN A 68 6.37 -3.20 -2.32
C GLN A 68 6.96 -4.55 -2.72
N ALA A 69 6.77 -4.96 -3.98
CA ALA A 69 7.36 -6.19 -4.52
C ALA A 69 8.89 -6.18 -4.42
N ARG A 70 9.54 -5.04 -4.69
CA ARG A 70 10.99 -4.87 -4.53
C ARG A 70 11.41 -4.94 -3.07
N LEU A 71 10.67 -4.30 -2.16
CA LEU A 71 10.94 -4.36 -0.71
C LEU A 71 10.77 -5.78 -0.14
N ALA A 72 9.86 -6.58 -0.72
CA ALA A 72 9.66 -7.98 -0.39
C ALA A 72 10.66 -8.93 -1.08
N GLY A 73 11.58 -8.42 -1.92
CA GLY A 73 12.54 -9.23 -2.67
C GLY A 73 11.93 -10.10 -3.77
N ARG A 74 10.74 -9.73 -4.28
CA ARG A 74 9.97 -10.51 -5.27
C ARG A 74 9.56 -9.63 -6.48
N PRO A 75 10.50 -8.98 -7.18
CA PRO A 75 10.15 -8.18 -8.35
C PRO A 75 9.59 -9.07 -9.46
N ASP A 76 8.48 -8.67 -10.06
CA ASP A 76 7.88 -9.37 -11.20
C ASP A 76 7.57 -8.36 -12.32
N PRO A 77 8.50 -8.19 -13.29
CA PRO A 77 8.30 -7.28 -14.41
C PRO A 77 7.14 -7.69 -15.34
N ALA A 78 6.81 -8.98 -15.41
CA ALA A 78 5.70 -9.46 -16.24
C ALA A 78 4.37 -9.09 -15.59
N TRP A 79 4.24 -9.33 -14.28
CA TRP A 79 3.08 -8.91 -13.51
C TRP A 79 2.90 -7.39 -13.51
N LEU A 80 3.97 -6.62 -13.38
CA LEU A 80 3.92 -5.15 -13.46
C LEU A 80 3.25 -4.68 -14.76
N LYS A 81 3.58 -5.29 -15.90
CA LYS A 81 2.96 -4.96 -17.19
C LYS A 81 1.46 -5.30 -17.20
N VAL A 82 1.08 -6.45 -16.66
CA VAL A 82 -0.33 -6.87 -16.54
C VAL A 82 -1.11 -5.89 -15.66
N LEU A 83 -0.55 -5.56 -14.49
CA LEU A 83 -1.14 -4.64 -13.53
C LEU A 83 -1.31 -3.24 -14.13
N ALA A 84 -0.26 -2.70 -14.75
CA ALA A 84 -0.30 -1.40 -15.40
C ALA A 84 -1.36 -1.34 -16.51
N LYS A 85 -1.53 -2.42 -17.28
CA LYS A 85 -2.60 -2.52 -18.28
C LYS A 85 -3.98 -2.51 -17.64
N ARG A 86 -4.20 -3.33 -16.60
CA ARG A 86 -5.48 -3.41 -15.87
C ARG A 86 -5.88 -2.08 -15.22
N LEU A 87 -4.90 -1.31 -14.74
CA LEU A 87 -5.11 0.01 -14.13
C LEU A 87 -5.14 1.17 -15.15
N GLY A 88 -4.98 0.89 -16.45
CA GLY A 88 -4.94 1.95 -17.47
C GLY A 88 -3.75 2.91 -17.29
N LEU A 89 -2.60 2.39 -16.84
CA LEU A 89 -1.37 3.13 -16.55
C LEU A 89 -0.23 2.81 -17.53
N ALA A 90 -0.43 1.87 -18.46
CA ALA A 90 0.61 1.40 -19.37
C ALA A 90 1.31 2.52 -20.16
N GLN A 91 0.60 3.59 -20.51
CA GLN A 91 1.11 4.72 -21.29
C GLN A 91 1.85 5.78 -20.46
N VAL A 92 1.87 5.64 -19.14
CA VAL A 92 2.45 6.63 -18.21
C VAL A 92 3.49 6.03 -17.27
N LEU A 93 4.01 4.84 -17.58
CA LEU A 93 4.93 4.10 -16.71
C LEU A 93 6.22 4.86 -16.35
N THR A 94 6.73 5.69 -17.26
CA THR A 94 7.96 6.47 -17.09
C THR A 94 7.71 7.89 -16.58
N ARG A 95 6.46 8.24 -16.28
CA ARG A 95 6.12 9.57 -15.74
C ARG A 95 6.29 9.59 -14.23
N TYR A 96 6.56 10.77 -13.69
CA TYR A 96 6.60 11.04 -12.25
C TYR A 96 5.23 11.49 -11.72
N PRO A 97 4.94 11.34 -10.41
CA PRO A 97 3.62 11.61 -9.83
C PRO A 97 3.03 12.98 -10.17
N GLU A 98 3.84 14.03 -10.21
CA GLU A 98 3.45 15.40 -10.55
C GLU A 98 2.98 15.57 -12.00
N GLN A 99 3.28 14.61 -12.87
CA GLN A 99 2.89 14.59 -14.28
C GLN A 99 1.59 13.80 -14.52
N LEU A 100 0.94 13.34 -13.46
CA LEU A 100 -0.25 12.50 -13.50
C LEU A 100 -1.49 13.29 -13.06
N SER A 101 -2.65 12.96 -13.62
CA SER A 101 -3.92 13.40 -13.06
C SER A 101 -4.17 12.77 -11.69
N ALA A 102 -5.01 13.39 -10.85
CA ALA A 102 -5.37 12.83 -9.54
C ALA A 102 -5.93 11.40 -9.64
N GLY A 103 -6.77 11.13 -10.66
CA GLY A 103 -7.29 9.78 -10.90
C GLY A 103 -6.21 8.78 -11.31
N GLN A 104 -5.17 9.21 -12.05
CA GLN A 104 -4.01 8.37 -12.33
C GLN A 104 -3.20 8.11 -11.06
N GLN A 105 -2.91 9.14 -10.25
CA GLN A 105 -2.20 8.99 -8.98
C GLN A 105 -2.92 8.02 -8.04
N GLN A 106 -4.25 8.11 -7.95
CA GLN A 106 -5.06 7.18 -7.17
C GLN A 106 -4.89 5.73 -7.65
N ARG A 107 -4.92 5.49 -8.98
CA ARG A 107 -4.71 4.15 -9.53
C ARG A 107 -3.29 3.65 -9.30
N VAL A 108 -2.27 4.52 -9.33
CA VAL A 108 -0.90 4.15 -8.94
C VAL A 108 -0.86 3.74 -7.46
N ALA A 109 -1.51 4.51 -6.58
CA ALA A 109 -1.55 4.21 -5.15
C ALA A 109 -2.24 2.88 -4.87
N ILE A 110 -3.34 2.58 -5.57
CA ILE A 110 -4.03 1.27 -5.51
C ILE A 110 -3.13 0.15 -6.04
N GLY A 111 -2.41 0.36 -7.15
CA GLY A 111 -1.56 -0.69 -7.72
C GLY A 111 -0.26 -0.96 -6.94
N ARG A 112 0.16 -0.04 -6.08
CA ARG A 112 1.37 -0.21 -5.26
C ARG A 112 1.16 -1.12 -4.04
N THR A 113 -0.08 -1.26 -3.57
CA THR A 113 -0.40 -2.01 -2.35
C THR A 113 -0.25 -3.50 -2.54
#